data_AF-A0A903XVT3-F1
#
_entry.id   AF-A0A903XVT3-F1
#
_cell.length_a   1.000
_cell.length_b   1.000
_cell.length_c   1.000
_cell.angle_alpha   90.00
_cell.angle_beta   90.00
_cell.angle_gamma   90.00
#
_symmetry.space_group_name_H-M   'P 1'
#
loop_
_entity.id
_entity.type
_entity.pdbx_description
1 polymer ?
#
loop_
_entity_poly.entity_id
_entity_poly.type
_entity_poly.pdbx_seq_one_letter_code
_entity_poly.pdbx_strand_id
1 'polypeptide(L)' 'FLSEKLRKRLFFHQKDWNSLMSHVEAKCLRPKYGGTLECLETDGMLLGEMFELYHKEYELANSFGYLKKQD' A
#
# COMPACT_ATOMS: atom_id res chain seq x y z
N PHE A 1 -11.07 16.89 1.55
CA PHE A 1 -9.67 17.27 1.90
C PHE A 1 -9.14 16.37 3.02
N LEU A 2 -7.81 16.19 3.12
CA LEU A 2 -7.17 15.28 4.08
C LEU A 2 -7.48 15.70 5.54
N SER A 3 -7.82 14.71 6.38
CA SER A 3 -8.04 14.93 7.82
C SER A 3 -6.72 15.24 8.54
N GLU A 4 -6.80 15.91 9.69
CA GLU A 4 -5.62 16.25 10.50
C GLU A 4 -4.82 15.01 10.90
N LYS A 5 -5.52 13.93 11.26
CA LYS A 5 -4.91 12.63 11.56
C LYS A 5 -4.12 12.06 10.38
N LEU A 6 -4.66 12.18 9.15
CA LEU A 6 -4.00 11.68 7.95
C LEU A 6 -2.78 12.52 7.58
N ARG A 7 -2.85 13.86 7.72
CA ARG A 7 -1.72 14.76 7.48
C ARG A 7 -0.51 14.43 8.36
N LYS A 8 -0.74 14.14 9.65
CA LYS A 8 0.32 13.73 10.58
C LYS A 8 0.92 12.35 10.31
N ARG A 9 0.31 11.56 9.42
CA ARG A 9 0.75 10.21 9.05
C ARG A 9 1.28 10.13 7.61
N LEU A 10 1.36 11.27 6.92
CA LEU A 10 1.89 11.37 5.58
C LEU A 10 3.32 11.93 5.66
N PHE A 11 4.30 11.13 5.26
CA PHE A 11 5.72 11.49 5.30
C PHE A 11 6.28 11.64 3.89
N PHE A 12 7.05 12.70 3.65
CA PHE A 12 7.67 12.98 2.35
C PHE A 12 9.19 12.85 2.47
N HIS A 13 9.73 11.71 2.02
CA HIS A 13 11.16 11.40 2.13
C HIS A 13 11.97 11.76 0.86
N GLN A 14 11.32 12.03 -0.27
CA GLN A 14 11.98 12.26 -1.57
C GLN A 14 12.91 11.10 -1.95
N LYS A 15 14.23 11.37 -2.11
CA LYS A 15 15.26 10.36 -2.36
C LYS A 15 16.12 10.07 -1.11
N ASP A 16 15.68 10.50 0.06
CA ASP A 16 16.35 10.19 1.33
C ASP A 16 15.88 8.84 1.86
N TRP A 17 16.59 7.79 1.47
CA TRP A 17 16.32 6.42 1.90
C TRP A 17 16.66 6.17 3.36
N ASN A 18 17.54 6.96 3.96
CA ASN A 18 17.85 6.84 5.40
C ASN A 18 16.66 7.28 6.25
N SER A 19 16.00 8.38 5.85
CA SER A 19 14.76 8.82 6.49
C SER A 19 13.61 7.81 6.30
N LEU A 20 13.54 7.10 5.17
CA LEU A 20 12.58 6.01 5.01
C LEU A 20 12.91 4.82 5.93
N MET A 21 14.19 4.45 6.02
CA MET A 21 14.65 3.32 6.84
C MET A 21 14.53 3.56 8.34
N SER A 22 14.36 4.80 8.81
CA SER A 22 14.00 5.05 10.22
C SER A 22 12.57 4.62 10.56
N HIS A 23 11.72 4.36 9.55
CA HIS A 23 10.34 3.90 9.72
C HIS A 23 10.12 2.46 9.27
N VAL A 24 10.94 1.94 8.35
CA VAL A 24 10.83 0.60 7.78
C VAL A 24 12.18 -0.10 7.85
N GLU A 25 12.23 -1.30 8.42
CA GLU A 25 13.47 -2.06 8.54
C GLU A 25 14.09 -2.38 7.16
N ALA A 26 15.41 -2.35 7.07
CA ALA A 26 16.15 -2.62 5.84
C ALA A 26 15.78 -3.98 5.21
N LYS A 27 15.53 -5.01 6.02
CA LYS A 27 15.13 -6.36 5.55
C LYS A 27 13.77 -6.40 4.84
N CYS A 28 12.96 -5.36 4.98
CA CYS A 28 11.64 -5.23 4.35
C CYS A 28 11.67 -4.39 3.06
N LEU A 29 12.81 -3.75 2.75
CA LEU A 29 12.97 -2.88 1.59
C LEU A 29 13.97 -3.49 0.60
N ARG A 30 13.69 -3.32 -0.69
CA ARG A 30 14.64 -3.71 -1.75
C ARG A 30 15.89 -2.83 -1.73
N PRO A 31 17.05 -3.33 -2.22
CA PRO A 31 18.28 -2.55 -2.31
C PRO A 31 18.16 -1.19 -3.01
N LYS A 32 17.29 -1.07 -4.02
CA LYS A 32 17.03 0.20 -4.72
C LYS A 32 16.45 1.32 -3.84
N TYR A 33 15.95 0.97 -2.65
CA TYR A 33 15.42 1.88 -1.64
C TYR A 33 16.23 1.84 -0.33
N GLY A 34 17.49 1.37 -0.39
CA GLY A 34 18.41 1.33 0.76
C GLY A 34 18.34 0.06 1.62
N GLY A 35 17.43 -0.87 1.33
CA GLY A 35 17.27 -2.09 2.13
C GLY A 35 18.11 -3.29 1.68
N THR A 36 17.78 -4.47 2.21
CA THR A 36 18.49 -5.74 1.98
C THR A 36 17.57 -6.86 1.49
N LEU A 37 16.32 -6.57 1.15
CA LEU A 37 15.38 -7.56 0.65
C LEU A 37 15.70 -7.94 -0.80
N GLU A 38 16.31 -9.11 -0.99
CA GLU A 38 16.48 -9.71 -2.29
C GLU A 38 15.17 -10.36 -2.73
N CYS A 39 14.46 -9.72 -3.65
CA CYS A 39 13.28 -10.27 -4.30
C CYS A 39 13.27 -9.91 -5.78
N LEU A 40 12.57 -10.73 -6.55
CA LEU A 40 12.31 -10.44 -7.96
C LEU A 40 11.62 -9.08 -8.10
N GLU A 41 11.87 -8.41 -9.22
CA GLU A 41 11.06 -7.26 -9.58
C GLU A 41 9.63 -7.74 -9.80
N THR A 42 8.69 -7.13 -9.09
CA THR A 42 7.28 -7.47 -9.26
C THR A 42 6.83 -7.00 -10.63
N ASP A 43 6.27 -7.91 -11.41
CA ASP A 43 5.53 -7.58 -12.62
C ASP A 43 4.18 -6.98 -12.22
N GLY A 44 3.95 -5.71 -12.59
CA GLY A 44 2.69 -5.02 -12.30
C GLY A 44 1.49 -5.69 -12.97
N MET A 45 1.70 -6.36 -14.10
CA MET A 45 0.64 -7.11 -14.79
C MET A 45 0.20 -8.33 -13.97
N LEU A 46 1.16 -9.11 -13.49
CA LEU A 46 0.89 -10.27 -12.63
C LEU A 46 0.16 -9.89 -11.34
N LEU A 47 0.51 -8.74 -10.74
CA LEU A 47 -0.22 -8.23 -9.57
C LEU A 47 -1.67 -7.87 -9.91
N GLY A 48 -1.90 -7.26 -11.08
CA GLY A 48 -3.24 -6.96 -11.58
C GLY A 48 -4.08 -8.21 -11.82
N GLU A 49 -3.50 -9.21 -12.48
CA GLU A 49 -4.14 -10.52 -12.71
C GLU A 49 -4.49 -11.21 -11.39
N MET A 50 -3.61 -11.12 -10.38
CA MET A 50 -3.89 -11.62 -9.04
C MET A 50 -5.11 -10.93 -8.42
N PHE A 51 -5.25 -9.60 -8.55
CA PHE A 51 -6.45 -8.91 -8.05
C PHE A 51 -7.72 -9.33 -8.79
N GLU A 52 -7.64 -9.57 -10.10
CA GLU A 52 -8.78 -10.03 -10.91
C GLU A 52 -9.29 -11.41 -10.44
N LEU A 53 -8.40 -12.31 -10.01
CA LEU A 53 -8.79 -13.61 -9.45
C LEU A 53 -9.71 -13.47 -8.22
N TYR A 54 -9.59 -12.36 -7.47
CA TYR A 54 -10.40 -12.07 -6.28
C TYR A 54 -11.51 -11.05 -6.54
N HIS A 55 -11.86 -10.78 -7.81
CA HIS A 55 -12.85 -9.77 -8.17
C HIS A 55 -14.19 -9.98 -7.46
N LYS A 56 -14.67 -11.21 -7.34
CA LYS A 56 -15.95 -11.53 -6.68
C LYS A 56 -15.92 -11.23 -5.17
N GLU A 57 -14.79 -11.47 -4.53
CA GLU A 57 -14.57 -11.17 -3.12
C GLU A 57 -14.53 -9.66 -2.89
N TYR A 58 -13.95 -8.89 -3.81
CA TYR A 58 -14.03 -7.42 -3.76
C TYR A 58 -15.47 -6.90 -3.91
N GLU A 59 -16.25 -7.44 -4.85
CA GLU A 59 -17.66 -7.09 -5.01
C GLU A 59 -18.48 -7.43 -3.76
N LEU A 60 -18.27 -8.61 -3.18
CA LEU A 60 -18.92 -9.00 -1.93
C LEU A 60 -18.48 -8.10 -0.77
N ALA A 61 -17.19 -7.81 -0.63
CA ALA A 61 -16.68 -6.93 0.41
C ALA A 61 -17.30 -5.52 0.31
N ASN A 62 -17.52 -5.02 -0.91
CA ASN A 62 -18.16 -3.74 -1.18
C ASN A 62 -19.67 -3.74 -0.88
N SER A 63 -20.29 -4.91 -0.75
CA SER A 63 -21.68 -5.04 -0.29
C SER A 63 -21.83 -4.90 1.23
N PHE A 64 -20.74 -5.08 1.99
CA PHE A 64 -20.73 -4.88 3.44
C PHE A 64 -20.45 -3.41 3.79
N GLY A 65 -21.13 -2.89 4.82
CA GLY A 65 -20.88 -1.53 5.31
C GLY A 65 -22.16 -0.79 5.69
N TYR A 66 -22.12 0.53 5.67
CA TYR A 66 -23.27 1.36 6.03
C TYR A 66 -24.39 1.20 5.00
N LEU A 67 -25.53 0.67 5.44
CA LEU A 67 -26.76 0.71 4.67
C LEU A 67 -27.08 2.18 4.35
N LYS A 68 -27.45 2.45 3.09
CA LYS A 68 -28.03 3.75 2.75
C LYS A 68 -29.22 3.97 3.68
N LYS A 69 -29.21 5.08 4.44
CA LYS A 69 -30.40 5.51 5.19
C LYS A 69 -31.53 5.60 4.16
N GLN A 70 -32.57 4.78 4.32
CA GLN A 70 -33.83 5.02 3.64
C GLN A 70 -34.47 6.21 4.35
N ASP A 71 -34.62 7.32 3.62
CA ASP A 71 -35.45 8.46 4.02
C ASP A 71 -36.94 8.09 3.87
#